data_AF-A0A067E1K0-F1
#
_entry.id   AF-A0A067E1K0-F1
#
_cell.length_a   1.000
_cell.length_b   1.000
_cell.length_c   1.000
_cell.angle_alpha   90.00
_cell.angle_beta   90.00
_cell.angle_gamma   90.00
#
_symmetry.space_group_name_H-M   'P 1'
#
loop_
_entity.id
_entity.type
_entity.pdbx_description
1 polymer ?
#
loop_
_entity_poly.entity_id
_entity_poly.type
_entity_poly.pdbx_seq_one_letter_code
_entity_poly.pdbx_strand_id
1 'polypeptide(L)'
;THSIRVGQESAKKAIGFIEAITLIAKEEGIKGYWKGNLPQVIRVLPYSAVQLFAYETYKKLFKGKDGELSVIGRLAAGACAGMTSTFVTYPLDVLRLRLAVEPGYQTMSQVALNMLREEGFSSFYHGLGPALIGIAPYIAVNFCIFDLVKKALPEKYRQKTQTSLLTAVVSAGVATLTCYPLDTIRRQMQMKGTPYKSVIDAFAGIVERDGVTGLYRGFVPNALKTLPNSSIRLTTFDIVKRIIAGSEKEFQRITEENRKKQNHNAKIE
;
A
#
# COMPACT_ATOMS: atom_id res chain seq x y z
N THR A 1 -13.34 -15.07 -13.21
CA THR A 1 -14.82 -14.95 -13.17
C THR A 1 -15.48 -15.98 -12.26
N HIS A 2 -15.09 -17.26 -12.23
CA HIS A 2 -15.66 -18.25 -11.29
C HIS A 2 -15.23 -18.05 -9.82
N SER A 3 -13.95 -17.80 -9.55
CA SER A 3 -13.38 -17.65 -8.20
C SER A 3 -13.90 -16.42 -7.43
N ILE A 4 -14.24 -15.35 -8.16
CA ILE A 4 -14.83 -14.13 -7.57
C ILE A 4 -16.30 -14.38 -7.19
N ARG A 5 -17.03 -15.21 -7.95
CA ARG A 5 -18.38 -15.66 -7.59
C ARG A 5 -18.37 -16.60 -6.39
N VAL A 6 -17.43 -17.54 -6.31
CA VAL A 6 -17.26 -18.41 -5.13
C VAL A 6 -16.91 -17.58 -3.88
N GLY A 7 -16.09 -16.53 -4.02
CA GLY A 7 -15.83 -15.58 -2.94
C GLY A 7 -17.05 -14.75 -2.52
N GLN A 8 -17.95 -14.42 -3.46
CA GLN A 8 -19.21 -13.71 -3.16
C GLN A 8 -20.30 -14.64 -2.59
N GLU A 9 -20.35 -15.91 -2.99
CA GLU A 9 -21.25 -16.93 -2.42
C GLU A 9 -20.77 -17.38 -1.03
N SER A 10 -19.45 -17.51 -0.83
CA SER A 10 -18.84 -17.72 0.49
C SER A 10 -18.93 -16.50 1.40
N ALA A 11 -19.24 -15.31 0.88
CA ALA A 11 -19.57 -14.14 1.69
C ALA A 11 -21.05 -14.09 2.08
N LYS A 12 -21.93 -14.75 1.30
CA LYS A 12 -23.37 -14.89 1.62
C LYS A 12 -23.66 -15.96 2.66
N LYS A 13 -22.81 -16.99 2.74
CA LYS A 13 -22.83 -17.99 3.81
C LYS A 13 -21.75 -17.59 4.80
N ALA A 14 -22.00 -17.44 6.09
CA ALA A 14 -20.98 -17.03 7.06
C ALA A 14 -19.96 -18.18 7.28
N ILE A 15 -19.13 -18.44 6.27
CA ILE A 15 -18.11 -19.50 6.30
C ILE A 15 -16.95 -19.00 7.16
N GLY A 16 -16.51 -19.81 8.13
CA GLY A 16 -15.36 -19.46 8.96
C GLY A 16 -14.09 -19.31 8.13
N PHE A 17 -13.14 -18.47 8.57
CA PHE A 17 -11.88 -18.21 7.85
C PHE A 17 -11.13 -19.52 7.48
N ILE A 18 -11.13 -20.50 8.38
CA ILE A 18 -10.49 -21.81 8.17
C ILE A 18 -11.25 -22.63 7.13
N GLU A 19 -12.58 -22.62 7.19
CA GLU A 19 -13.44 -23.35 6.27
C GLU A 19 -13.35 -22.79 4.84
N ALA A 20 -13.18 -21.46 4.70
CA ALA A 20 -12.91 -20.82 3.42
C ALA A 20 -11.55 -21.24 2.82
N ILE A 21 -10.51 -21.37 3.65
CA ILE A 21 -9.20 -21.88 3.20
C ILE A 21 -9.33 -23.34 2.74
N THR A 22 -9.96 -24.19 3.54
CA THR A 22 -10.14 -25.61 3.20
C THR A 22 -10.97 -25.80 1.92
N LEU A 23 -12.01 -24.98 1.72
CA LEU A 23 -12.83 -25.01 0.51
C LEU A 23 -12.01 -24.67 -0.75
N ILE A 24 -11.20 -23.60 -0.70
CA ILE A 24 -10.34 -23.19 -1.82
C ILE A 24 -9.30 -24.27 -2.13
N ALA A 25 -8.71 -24.89 -1.10
CA ALA A 25 -7.77 -26.00 -1.28
C ALA A 25 -8.41 -27.19 -1.99
N LYS A 26 -9.66 -27.52 -1.64
CA LYS A 26 -10.38 -28.68 -2.15
C LYS A 26 -10.94 -28.47 -3.56
N GLU A 27 -11.42 -27.26 -3.87
CA GLU A 27 -12.04 -26.94 -5.16
C GLU A 27 -11.06 -26.48 -6.24
N GLU A 28 -10.09 -25.61 -5.90
CA GLU A 28 -9.18 -25.01 -6.88
C GLU A 28 -7.72 -25.50 -6.75
N GLY A 29 -7.39 -26.26 -5.70
CA GLY A 29 -6.04 -26.73 -5.41
C GLY A 29 -5.05 -25.61 -5.07
N ILE A 30 -3.76 -25.93 -4.99
CA ILE A 30 -2.69 -24.97 -4.62
C ILE A 30 -2.62 -23.78 -5.61
N LYS A 31 -2.96 -24.01 -6.88
CA LYS A 31 -2.98 -22.97 -7.92
C LYS A 31 -4.11 -21.94 -7.69
N GLY A 32 -5.19 -22.30 -7.00
CA GLY A 32 -6.27 -21.39 -6.63
C GLY A 32 -5.80 -20.21 -5.77
N TYR A 33 -4.88 -20.44 -4.83
CA TYR A 33 -4.34 -19.38 -3.98
C TYR A 33 -3.54 -18.31 -4.73
N TRP A 34 -2.95 -18.66 -5.87
CA TRP A 34 -2.14 -17.75 -6.67
C TRP A 34 -2.94 -17.07 -7.78
N LYS A 35 -4.18 -17.50 -7.98
CA LYS A 35 -5.08 -16.97 -9.02
C LYS A 35 -5.48 -15.54 -8.67
N GLY A 36 -5.06 -14.59 -9.50
CA GLY A 36 -5.26 -13.15 -9.27
C GLY A 36 -4.07 -12.42 -8.63
N ASN A 37 -3.01 -13.14 -8.22
CA ASN A 37 -1.79 -12.50 -7.73
C ASN A 37 -1.01 -11.83 -8.87
N LEU A 38 -1.00 -12.40 -10.08
CA LEU A 38 -0.30 -11.82 -11.23
C LEU A 38 -0.82 -10.41 -11.62
N PRO A 39 -2.14 -10.18 -11.80
CA PRO A 39 -2.68 -8.83 -11.97
C PRO A 39 -2.37 -7.89 -10.80
N GLN A 40 -2.28 -8.42 -9.58
CA GLN A 40 -1.94 -7.62 -8.40
C GLN A 40 -0.48 -7.17 -8.44
N VAL A 41 0.45 -8.02 -8.84
CA VAL A 41 1.88 -7.68 -9.00
C VAL A 41 2.06 -6.65 -10.12
N ILE A 42 1.41 -6.87 -11.27
CA ILE A 42 1.43 -5.92 -12.40
C ILE A 42 0.92 -4.54 -11.99
N ARG A 43 -0.01 -4.45 -11.03
CA ARG A 43 -0.46 -3.17 -10.46
C ARG A 43 0.53 -2.57 -9.46
N VAL A 44 1.03 -3.39 -8.55
CA VAL A 44 1.87 -2.92 -7.44
C VAL A 44 3.19 -2.36 -7.96
N LEU A 45 3.73 -2.88 -9.05
CA LEU A 45 5.01 -2.43 -9.61
C LEU A 45 4.99 -0.98 -10.12
N PRO A 46 4.12 -0.57 -11.08
CA PRO A 46 4.03 0.82 -11.53
C PRO A 46 3.63 1.76 -10.40
N TYR A 47 2.67 1.36 -9.56
CA TYR A 47 2.23 2.16 -8.43
C TYR A 47 3.39 2.46 -7.47
N SER A 48 4.16 1.44 -7.09
CA SER A 48 5.29 1.61 -6.17
C SER A 48 6.42 2.43 -6.80
N ALA A 49 6.69 2.24 -8.10
CA ALA A 49 7.72 3.01 -8.81
C ALA A 49 7.39 4.51 -8.83
N VAL A 50 6.16 4.87 -9.25
CA VAL A 50 5.72 6.27 -9.30
C VAL A 50 5.63 6.85 -7.89
N GLN A 51 5.15 6.08 -6.90
CA GLN A 51 5.06 6.53 -5.53
C GLN A 51 6.44 6.83 -4.94
N LEU A 52 7.44 5.97 -5.16
CA LEU A 52 8.81 6.21 -4.67
C LEU A 52 9.44 7.42 -5.34
N PHE A 53 9.32 7.54 -6.66
CA PHE A 53 9.82 8.70 -7.41
C PHE A 53 9.17 10.02 -6.95
N ALA A 54 7.84 10.04 -6.82
CA ALA A 54 7.10 11.19 -6.33
C ALA A 54 7.48 11.50 -4.89
N TYR A 55 7.66 10.49 -4.03
CA TYR A 55 8.07 10.68 -2.64
C TYR A 55 9.46 11.30 -2.54
N GLU A 56 10.42 10.90 -3.37
CA GLU A 56 11.74 11.54 -3.42
C GLU A 56 11.68 12.98 -3.92
N THR A 57 10.84 13.24 -4.92
CA THR A 57 10.63 14.59 -5.45
C THR A 57 10.01 15.51 -4.42
N TYR A 58 8.93 15.07 -3.75
CA TYR A 58 8.28 15.84 -2.69
C TYR A 58 9.17 15.98 -1.45
N LYS A 59 9.98 14.98 -1.08
CA LYS A 59 10.97 15.14 0.00
C LYS A 59 12.01 16.21 -0.31
N LYS A 60 12.47 16.32 -1.57
CA LYS A 60 13.39 17.38 -2.00
C LYS A 60 12.71 18.76 -1.95
N LEU A 61 11.45 18.83 -2.35
CA LEU A 61 10.65 20.06 -2.34
C LEU A 61 10.31 20.52 -0.91
N PHE A 62 10.02 19.60 0.02
CA PHE A 62 9.69 19.88 1.42
C PHE A 62 10.92 19.90 2.35
N LYS A 63 12.15 19.76 1.83
CA LYS A 63 13.37 19.99 2.61
C LYS A 63 13.54 21.49 2.85
N GLY A 64 13.49 21.90 4.12
CA GLY A 64 13.84 23.27 4.54
C GLY A 64 15.35 23.52 4.52
N LYS A 65 15.76 24.77 4.76
CA LYS A 65 17.16 25.23 4.75
C LYS A 65 18.07 24.52 5.77
N ASP A 66 17.51 23.84 6.77
CA ASP A 66 18.26 23.17 7.84
C ASP A 66 18.63 21.70 7.52
N GLY A 67 18.36 21.21 6.31
CA GLY A 67 18.75 19.86 5.85
C GLY A 67 17.96 18.68 6.44
N GLU A 68 17.26 18.89 7.56
CA GLU A 68 16.44 17.90 8.26
C GLU A 68 14.96 17.96 7.84
N LEU A 69 14.44 16.84 7.34
CA LEU A 69 13.00 16.69 7.05
C LEU A 69 12.21 16.44 8.34
N SER A 70 11.40 17.41 8.76
CA SER A 70 10.41 17.22 9.83
C SER A 70 9.48 16.03 9.52
N VAL A 71 9.07 15.30 10.55
CA VAL A 71 8.11 14.18 10.43
C VAL A 71 6.83 14.61 9.70
N ILE A 72 6.40 15.86 9.86
CA ILE A 72 5.22 16.41 9.17
C ILE A 72 5.51 16.56 7.67
N GLY A 73 6.69 17.07 7.31
CA GLY A 73 7.12 17.16 5.90
C GLY A 73 7.26 15.79 5.24
N ARG A 74 7.72 14.77 5.97
CA ARG A 74 7.79 13.39 5.47
C ARG A 74 6.39 12.79 5.24
N LEU A 75 5.45 13.05 6.14
CA LEU A 75 4.08 12.58 5.97
C LEU A 75 3.34 13.31 4.86
N ALA A 76 3.46 14.63 4.78
CA ALA A 76 2.91 15.44 3.69
C ALA A 76 3.49 15.00 2.34
N ALA A 77 4.82 14.80 2.25
CA ALA A 77 5.47 14.24 1.08
C ALA A 77 4.90 12.85 0.71
N GLY A 78 4.66 11.99 1.70
CA GLY A 78 4.05 10.67 1.50
C GLY A 78 2.61 10.74 0.99
N ALA A 79 1.80 11.65 1.52
CA ALA A 79 0.42 11.86 1.09
C ALA A 79 0.34 12.43 -0.33
N CYS A 80 1.13 13.47 -0.64
CA CYS A 80 1.23 14.01 -1.99
C CYS A 80 1.75 12.97 -2.98
N ALA A 81 2.78 12.20 -2.61
CA ALA A 81 3.29 11.11 -3.44
C ALA A 81 2.24 10.05 -3.72
N GLY A 82 1.44 9.67 -2.73
CA GLY A 82 0.34 8.71 -2.88
C GLY A 82 -0.79 9.23 -3.77
N MET A 83 -1.14 10.52 -3.67
CA MET A 83 -2.13 11.14 -4.56
C MET A 83 -1.63 11.19 -6.00
N THR A 84 -0.38 11.61 -6.21
CA THR A 84 0.23 11.68 -7.54
C THR A 84 0.40 10.29 -8.16
N SER A 85 0.82 9.29 -7.38
CA SER A 85 0.89 7.91 -7.88
C SER A 85 -0.48 7.38 -8.25
N THR A 86 -1.50 7.63 -7.42
CA THR A 86 -2.88 7.24 -7.71
C THR A 86 -3.39 7.91 -8.98
N PHE A 87 -3.11 9.20 -9.19
CA PHE A 87 -3.49 9.93 -10.39
C PHE A 87 -2.87 9.33 -11.66
N VAL A 88 -1.56 9.04 -11.62
CA VAL A 88 -0.82 8.47 -12.76
C VAL A 88 -1.26 7.03 -13.05
N THR A 89 -1.55 6.23 -12.01
CA THR A 89 -2.00 4.84 -12.20
C THR A 89 -3.49 4.69 -12.37
N TYR A 90 -4.27 5.76 -12.25
CA TYR A 90 -5.73 5.71 -12.28
C TYR A 90 -6.30 5.05 -13.55
N PRO A 91 -5.78 5.34 -14.77
CA PRO A 91 -6.24 4.67 -15.97
C PRO A 91 -6.10 3.14 -15.87
N LEU A 92 -4.95 2.65 -15.40
CA LEU A 92 -4.71 1.21 -15.25
C LEU A 92 -5.68 0.56 -14.25
N ASP A 93 -6.02 1.27 -13.18
CA ASP A 93 -7.00 0.81 -12.20
C ASP A 93 -8.41 0.73 -12.82
N VAL A 94 -8.79 1.71 -13.65
CA VAL A 94 -10.08 1.71 -14.38
C VAL A 94 -10.16 0.56 -15.39
N LEU A 95 -9.13 0.36 -16.23
CA LEU A 95 -9.09 -0.78 -17.17
C LEU A 95 -9.26 -2.11 -16.43
N ARG A 96 -8.57 -2.27 -15.29
CA ARG A 96 -8.63 -3.48 -14.48
C ARG A 96 -10.03 -3.69 -13.91
N LEU A 97 -10.66 -2.65 -13.38
CA LEU A 97 -12.01 -2.74 -12.84
C LEU A 97 -13.00 -3.15 -13.93
N ARG A 98 -12.85 -2.61 -15.14
CA ARG A 98 -13.68 -2.95 -16.29
C ARG A 98 -13.48 -4.42 -16.72
N LEU A 99 -12.22 -4.87 -16.85
CA LEU A 99 -11.87 -6.27 -17.12
C LEU A 99 -12.35 -7.26 -16.05
N ALA A 100 -12.46 -6.83 -14.79
CA ALA A 100 -12.96 -7.68 -13.72
C ALA A 100 -14.49 -7.84 -13.77
N VAL A 101 -15.20 -6.87 -14.36
CA VAL A 101 -16.66 -6.82 -14.46
C VAL A 101 -17.15 -7.42 -15.76
N GLU A 102 -16.43 -7.23 -16.88
CA GLU A 102 -16.79 -7.80 -18.18
C GLU A 102 -16.32 -9.27 -18.29
N PRO A 103 -17.26 -10.24 -18.37
CA PRO A 103 -16.91 -11.63 -18.57
C PRO A 103 -16.49 -11.86 -20.03
N GLY A 104 -15.19 -11.78 -20.32
CA GLY A 104 -14.64 -12.12 -21.63
C GLY A 104 -13.12 -12.22 -21.60
N TYR A 105 -12.55 -13.07 -22.46
CA TYR A 105 -11.10 -13.17 -22.68
C TYR A 105 -10.58 -11.97 -23.52
N GLN A 106 -10.93 -10.75 -23.12
CA GLN A 106 -10.46 -9.55 -23.78
C GLN A 106 -9.08 -9.17 -23.24
N THR A 107 -8.16 -8.85 -24.13
CA THR A 107 -6.82 -8.35 -23.76
C THR A 107 -6.97 -6.94 -23.21
N MET A 108 -6.12 -6.51 -22.26
CA MET A 108 -6.21 -5.16 -21.67
C MET A 108 -6.22 -4.06 -22.74
N SER A 109 -5.46 -4.24 -23.83
CA SER A 109 -5.43 -3.32 -24.96
C SER A 109 -6.74 -3.24 -25.74
N GLN A 110 -7.49 -4.34 -25.86
CA GLN A 110 -8.79 -4.36 -26.53
C GLN A 110 -9.84 -3.60 -25.72
N VAL A 111 -9.85 -3.82 -24.40
CA VAL A 111 -10.70 -3.03 -23.50
C VAL A 111 -10.30 -1.56 -23.56
N ALA A 112 -9.01 -1.22 -23.49
CA ALA A 112 -8.53 0.16 -23.62
C ALA A 112 -8.99 0.84 -24.93
N LEU A 113 -8.87 0.14 -26.06
CA LEU A 113 -9.28 0.65 -27.37
C LEU A 113 -10.80 0.84 -27.47
N ASN A 114 -11.58 -0.09 -26.91
CA ASN A 114 -13.03 0.03 -26.88
C ASN A 114 -13.48 1.18 -25.98
N MET A 115 -12.88 1.32 -24.78
CA MET A 115 -13.11 2.47 -23.90
C MET A 115 -12.81 3.79 -24.60
N LEU A 116 -11.68 3.87 -25.30
CA LEU A 116 -11.26 5.08 -26.00
C LEU A 116 -12.18 5.42 -27.18
N ARG A 117 -12.68 4.41 -27.91
CA ARG A 117 -13.57 4.59 -29.06
C ARG A 117 -15.01 4.93 -28.66
N GLU A 118 -15.54 4.32 -27.61
CA GLU A 118 -16.95 4.45 -27.23
C GLU A 118 -17.20 5.59 -26.24
N GLU A 119 -16.27 5.83 -25.30
CA GLU A 119 -16.47 6.78 -24.19
C GLU A 119 -15.42 7.91 -24.14
N GLY A 120 -14.37 7.80 -24.96
CA GLY A 120 -13.30 8.80 -25.06
C GLY A 120 -12.34 8.80 -23.86
N PHE A 121 -11.40 9.73 -23.88
CA PHE A 121 -10.32 9.81 -22.87
C PHE A 121 -10.82 10.14 -21.45
N SER A 122 -11.99 10.79 -21.35
CA SER A 122 -12.62 11.14 -20.07
C SER A 122 -13.00 9.90 -19.24
N SER A 123 -13.31 8.78 -19.91
CA SER A 123 -13.69 7.53 -19.24
C SER A 123 -12.58 6.97 -18.34
N PHE A 124 -11.31 7.14 -18.72
CA PHE A 124 -10.17 6.66 -17.92
C PHE A 124 -9.99 7.39 -16.59
N TYR A 125 -10.57 8.58 -16.44
CA TYR A 125 -10.54 9.38 -15.22
C TYR A 125 -11.91 9.53 -14.56
N HIS A 126 -12.93 8.86 -15.10
CA HIS A 126 -14.28 8.90 -14.58
C HIS A 126 -14.33 8.24 -13.19
N GLY A 127 -14.78 8.99 -12.18
CA GLY A 127 -14.81 8.54 -10.78
C GLY A 127 -13.62 9.03 -9.93
N LEU A 128 -12.61 9.68 -10.50
CA LEU A 128 -11.48 10.22 -9.73
C LEU A 128 -11.94 11.31 -8.76
N GLY A 129 -12.82 12.22 -9.20
CA GLY A 129 -13.37 13.28 -8.36
C GLY A 129 -14.10 12.75 -7.12
N PRO A 130 -15.12 11.88 -7.28
CA PRO A 130 -15.79 11.21 -6.16
C PRO A 130 -14.83 10.42 -5.25
N ALA A 131 -13.82 9.75 -5.83
CA ALA A 131 -12.82 9.03 -5.05
C ALA A 131 -11.96 9.98 -4.20
N LEU A 132 -11.49 11.10 -4.76
CA LEU A 132 -10.69 12.09 -4.05
C LEU A 132 -11.53 12.81 -2.98
N ILE A 133 -12.76 13.21 -3.30
CA ILE A 133 -13.68 13.85 -2.34
C ILE A 133 -14.01 12.91 -1.18
N GLY A 134 -14.20 11.61 -1.45
CA GLY A 134 -14.45 10.61 -0.41
C GLY A 134 -13.24 10.31 0.48
N ILE A 135 -12.03 10.47 -0.05
CA ILE A 135 -10.78 10.19 0.68
C ILE A 135 -10.22 11.43 1.39
N ALA A 136 -10.52 12.64 0.92
CA ALA A 136 -9.96 13.89 1.45
C ALA A 136 -10.28 14.14 2.94
N PRO A 137 -11.53 14.00 3.43
CA PRO A 137 -11.83 14.14 4.86
C PRO A 137 -11.08 13.11 5.71
N TYR A 138 -10.92 11.88 5.22
CA TYR A 138 -10.15 10.83 5.88
C TYR A 138 -8.68 11.23 6.03
N ILE A 139 -8.05 11.72 4.95
CA ILE A 139 -6.67 12.20 4.98
C ILE A 139 -6.53 13.33 6.02
N ALA A 140 -7.45 14.30 6.01
CA ALA A 140 -7.42 15.43 6.94
C ALA A 140 -7.52 14.99 8.42
N VAL A 141 -8.48 14.12 8.76
CA VAL A 141 -8.64 13.63 10.14
C VAL A 141 -7.45 12.75 10.55
N ASN A 142 -6.91 11.93 9.64
CA ASN A 142 -5.72 11.13 9.91
C ASN A 142 -4.50 12.02 10.21
N PHE A 143 -4.30 13.11 9.46
CA PHE A 143 -3.24 14.07 9.74
C PHE A 143 -3.45 14.80 11.07
N CYS A 144 -4.70 15.16 11.40
CA CYS A 144 -5.05 15.80 12.68
C CYS A 144 -4.74 14.89 13.87
N ILE A 145 -5.19 13.63 13.83
CA ILE A 145 -4.92 12.64 14.88
C ILE A 145 -3.41 12.38 15.00
N PHE A 146 -2.71 12.24 13.87
CA PHE A 146 -1.27 12.08 13.87
C PHE A 146 -0.56 13.26 14.56
N ASP A 147 -0.98 14.50 14.27
CA ASP A 147 -0.43 15.71 14.88
C ASP A 147 -0.67 15.74 16.40
N LEU A 148 -1.89 15.42 16.84
CA LEU A 148 -2.26 15.34 18.26
C LEU A 148 -1.44 14.30 19.02
N VAL A 149 -1.31 13.08 18.48
CA VAL A 149 -0.50 12.02 19.09
C VAL A 149 0.97 12.45 19.18
N LYS A 150 1.51 13.04 18.12
CA LYS A 150 2.91 13.49 18.11
C LYS A 150 3.18 14.60 19.14
N LYS A 151 2.21 15.49 19.38
CA LYS A 151 2.28 16.52 20.43
C LYS A 151 2.22 15.91 21.83
N ALA A 152 1.47 14.83 22.02
CA ALA A 152 1.38 14.12 23.29
C ALA A 152 2.61 13.23 23.62
N LEU A 153 3.43 12.88 22.62
CA LEU A 153 4.65 12.09 22.85
C LEU A 153 5.79 12.94 23.45
N PRO A 154 6.44 12.47 24.54
CA PRO A 154 7.56 13.18 25.17
C PRO A 154 8.79 13.30 24.25
N GLU A 155 9.49 14.44 24.33
CA GLU A 155 10.64 14.83 23.47
C GLU A 155 11.72 13.73 23.35
N LYS A 156 11.92 12.92 24.40
CA LYS A 156 12.88 11.80 24.46
C LYS A 156 12.65 10.71 23.40
N TYR A 157 11.43 10.53 22.90
CA TYR A 157 11.11 9.54 21.85
C TYR A 157 11.14 10.12 20.44
N ARG A 158 11.19 11.46 20.30
CA ARG A 158 11.07 12.17 19.01
C ARG A 158 12.33 12.07 18.14
N GLN A 159 13.51 11.94 18.75
CA GLN A 159 14.79 11.80 18.02
C GLN A 159 15.25 10.34 17.84
N LYS A 160 14.82 9.40 18.70
CA LYS A 160 15.33 8.02 18.70
C LYS A 160 14.61 7.08 17.71
N THR A 161 13.53 7.55 17.07
CA THR A 161 12.71 6.75 16.13
C THR A 161 13.49 6.25 14.92
N GLN A 162 14.63 6.87 14.57
CA GLN A 162 15.44 6.44 13.43
C GLN A 162 16.49 5.36 13.76
N THR A 163 16.82 5.12 15.02
CA THR A 163 18.05 4.38 15.40
C THR A 163 17.81 3.00 16.01
N SER A 164 16.57 2.64 16.37
CA SER A 164 16.25 1.31 16.90
C SER A 164 14.97 0.76 16.27
N LEU A 165 15.09 -0.39 15.59
CA LEU A 165 13.98 -1.16 15.00
C LEU A 165 12.83 -1.35 16.01
N LEU A 166 13.16 -1.58 17.28
CA LEU A 166 12.17 -1.78 18.35
C LEU A 166 11.32 -0.51 18.58
N THR A 167 11.97 0.66 18.58
CA THR A 167 11.28 1.95 18.79
C THR A 167 10.43 2.30 17.57
N ALA A 168 10.90 1.98 16.36
CA ALA A 168 10.13 2.14 15.13
C ALA A 168 8.87 1.26 15.13
N VAL A 169 8.97 0.00 15.54
CA VAL A 169 7.82 -0.92 15.62
C VAL A 169 6.80 -0.46 16.66
N VAL A 170 7.25 -0.05 17.86
CA VAL A 170 6.35 0.42 18.92
C VAL A 170 5.63 1.70 18.50
N SER A 171 6.36 2.67 17.94
CA SER A 171 5.75 3.92 17.45
C SER A 171 4.77 3.68 16.29
N ALA A 172 5.10 2.78 15.36
CA ALA A 172 4.21 2.38 14.28
C ALA A 172 2.97 1.65 14.81
N GLY A 173 3.11 0.81 15.84
CA GLY A 173 1.99 0.14 16.50
C GLY A 173 1.03 1.13 17.17
N VAL A 174 1.57 2.11 17.91
CA VAL A 174 0.77 3.17 18.55
C VAL A 174 0.07 4.04 17.50
N ALA A 175 0.78 4.43 16.44
CA ALA A 175 0.18 5.17 15.33
C ALA A 175 -0.95 4.36 14.65
N THR A 176 -0.73 3.06 14.42
CA THR A 176 -1.72 2.18 13.82
C THR A 176 -2.95 2.01 14.70
N LEU A 177 -2.78 1.86 16.02
CA LEU A 177 -3.89 1.77 16.98
C LEU A 177 -4.72 3.05 17.02
N THR A 178 -4.06 4.21 16.92
CA THR A 178 -4.74 5.51 16.94
C THR A 178 -5.49 5.76 15.63
N CYS A 179 -4.90 5.37 14.50
CA CYS A 179 -5.50 5.56 13.18
C CYS A 179 -6.50 4.43 12.81
N TYR A 180 -6.58 3.35 13.59
CA TYR A 180 -7.40 2.18 13.28
C TYR A 180 -8.91 2.50 13.13
N PRO A 181 -9.52 3.29 14.03
CA PRO A 181 -10.94 3.66 13.90
C PRO A 181 -11.23 4.38 12.58
N LEU A 182 -10.33 5.26 12.13
CA LEU A 182 -10.46 5.94 10.84
C LEU A 182 -10.34 4.99 9.66
N ASP A 183 -9.45 4.00 9.73
CA ASP A 183 -9.32 2.99 8.69
C ASP A 183 -10.59 2.12 8.60
N THR A 184 -11.20 1.77 9.74
CA THR A 184 -12.48 1.07 9.78
C THR A 184 -13.60 1.90 9.14
N ILE A 185 -13.72 3.18 9.49
CA ILE A 185 -14.71 4.09 8.90
C ILE A 185 -14.50 4.22 7.39
N ARG A 186 -13.25 4.41 6.95
CA ARG A 186 -12.91 4.46 5.52
C ARG A 186 -13.35 3.20 4.80
N ARG A 187 -12.99 2.02 5.34
CA ARG A 187 -13.36 0.73 4.73
C ARG A 187 -14.86 0.57 4.65
N GLN A 188 -15.59 0.94 5.71
CA GLN A 188 -17.04 0.95 5.70
C GLN A 188 -17.56 1.89 4.61
N MET A 189 -17.15 3.16 4.56
CA MET A 189 -17.61 4.12 3.56
C MET A 189 -17.31 3.71 2.11
N GLN A 190 -16.22 2.97 1.88
CA GLN A 190 -15.81 2.49 0.54
C GLN A 190 -16.56 1.23 0.09
N MET A 191 -17.37 0.60 0.97
CA MET A 191 -18.22 -0.52 0.57
C MET A 191 -19.35 -0.05 -0.35
N LYS A 192 -19.74 -0.87 -1.33
CA LYS A 192 -20.89 -0.55 -2.19
C LYS A 192 -22.19 -0.61 -1.37
N GLY A 193 -23.01 0.45 -1.45
CA GLY A 193 -24.33 0.50 -0.79
C GLY A 193 -24.30 1.02 0.65
N THR A 194 -23.32 1.85 1.00
CA THR A 194 -23.19 2.38 2.36
C THR A 194 -24.26 3.40 2.69
N PRO A 195 -24.86 3.34 3.89
CA PRO A 195 -25.85 4.32 4.32
C PRO A 195 -25.21 5.66 4.72
N TYR A 196 -23.88 5.70 4.90
CA TYR A 196 -23.17 6.83 5.49
C TYR A 196 -22.69 7.82 4.43
N LYS A 197 -23.10 9.08 4.58
CA LYS A 197 -22.74 10.16 3.65
C LYS A 197 -21.50 10.95 4.07
N SER A 198 -21.08 10.82 5.33
CA SER A 198 -19.99 11.60 5.90
C SER A 198 -19.21 10.79 6.95
N VAL A 199 -17.96 11.18 7.21
CA VAL A 199 -17.09 10.51 8.20
C VAL A 199 -17.69 10.57 9.61
N ILE A 200 -18.30 11.71 9.96
CA ILE A 200 -18.92 11.93 11.27
C ILE A 200 -20.19 11.08 11.42
N ASP A 201 -20.99 10.99 10.36
CA ASP A 201 -22.19 10.16 10.26
C ASP A 201 -21.84 8.66 10.35
N ALA A 202 -20.78 8.23 9.65
CA ALA A 202 -20.25 6.87 9.77
C ALA A 202 -19.71 6.58 11.17
N PHE A 203 -19.00 7.53 11.81
CA PHE A 203 -18.48 7.37 13.16
C PHE A 203 -19.63 7.20 14.17
N ALA A 204 -20.59 8.13 14.16
CA ALA A 204 -21.75 8.11 15.05
C ALA A 204 -22.59 6.84 14.83
N GLY A 205 -22.90 6.49 13.58
CA GLY A 205 -23.70 5.30 13.26
C GLY A 205 -23.02 3.97 13.60
N ILE A 206 -21.68 3.89 13.52
CA ILE A 206 -20.93 2.69 13.96
C ILE A 206 -20.94 2.58 15.48
N VAL A 207 -20.73 3.69 16.20
CA VAL A 207 -20.72 3.70 17.67
C VAL A 207 -22.11 3.40 18.23
N GLU A 208 -23.17 3.91 17.59
CA GLU A 208 -24.56 3.67 17.99
C GLU A 208 -24.99 2.21 17.76
N ARG A 209 -24.53 1.57 16.69
CA ARG A 209 -24.88 0.16 16.37
C ARG A 209 -24.04 -0.89 17.10
N ASP A 210 -22.72 -0.75 17.09
CA ASP A 210 -21.76 -1.80 17.51
C ASP A 210 -20.87 -1.36 18.69
N GLY A 211 -21.07 -0.14 19.22
CA GLY A 211 -20.24 0.44 20.27
C GLY A 211 -18.82 0.77 19.81
N VAL A 212 -17.97 1.16 20.77
CA VAL A 212 -16.54 1.47 20.52
C VAL A 212 -15.77 0.23 20.01
N THR A 213 -16.22 -0.98 20.38
CA THR A 213 -15.71 -2.25 19.86
C THR A 213 -15.94 -2.42 18.36
N GLY A 214 -17.00 -1.83 17.80
CA GLY A 214 -17.28 -1.82 16.36
C GLY A 214 -16.19 -1.15 15.53
N LEU A 215 -15.56 -0.10 16.06
CA LEU A 215 -14.47 0.63 15.39
C LEU A 215 -13.19 -0.21 15.26
N TYR A 216 -13.00 -1.21 16.12
CA TYR A 216 -11.87 -2.15 16.08
C TYR A 216 -12.24 -3.50 15.46
N ARG A 217 -13.50 -3.68 15.04
CA ARG A 217 -13.97 -4.91 14.41
C ARG A 217 -13.23 -5.12 13.08
N GLY A 218 -12.46 -6.20 13.01
CA GLY A 218 -11.57 -6.49 11.87
C GLY A 218 -10.08 -6.21 12.14
N PHE A 219 -9.71 -5.70 13.33
CA PHE A 219 -8.29 -5.59 13.75
C PHE A 219 -7.58 -6.93 13.71
N VAL A 220 -8.15 -7.97 14.32
CA VAL A 220 -7.54 -9.31 14.34
C VAL A 220 -7.36 -9.90 12.93
N PRO A 221 -8.39 -9.94 12.05
CA PRO A 221 -8.21 -10.35 10.66
C PRO A 221 -7.17 -9.51 9.90
N ASN A 222 -7.17 -8.19 10.09
CA ASN A 222 -6.22 -7.31 9.42
C ASN A 222 -4.79 -7.51 9.92
N ALA A 223 -4.60 -7.73 11.23
CA ALA A 223 -3.32 -8.08 11.83
C ALA A 223 -2.84 -9.44 11.31
N LEU A 224 -3.70 -10.46 11.26
CA LEU A 224 -3.38 -11.78 10.72
C LEU A 224 -2.98 -11.74 9.23
N LYS A 225 -3.51 -10.79 8.47
CA LYS A 225 -3.10 -10.55 7.07
C LYS A 225 -1.81 -9.73 6.97
N THR A 226 -1.67 -8.70 7.81
CA THR A 226 -0.60 -7.71 7.70
C THR A 226 0.70 -8.22 8.31
N LEU A 227 0.64 -9.02 9.37
CA LEU A 227 1.81 -9.60 10.03
C LEU A 227 2.62 -10.48 9.07
N PRO A 228 2.05 -11.51 8.40
CA PRO A 228 2.82 -12.29 7.42
C PRO A 228 3.35 -11.44 6.27
N ASN A 229 2.55 -10.50 5.78
CA ASN A 229 2.93 -9.65 4.65
C ASN A 229 4.11 -8.72 5.00
N SER A 230 4.11 -8.15 6.20
CA SER A 230 5.20 -7.32 6.71
C SER A 230 6.44 -8.15 7.03
N SER A 231 6.28 -9.35 7.62
CA SER A 231 7.38 -10.27 7.87
C SER A 231 8.08 -10.68 6.58
N ILE A 232 7.31 -11.14 5.57
CA ILE A 232 7.87 -11.52 4.26
C ILE A 232 8.60 -10.33 3.63
N ARG A 233 8.00 -9.13 3.63
CA ARG A 233 8.66 -7.94 3.08
C ARG A 233 9.98 -7.62 3.77
N LEU A 234 10.02 -7.65 5.10
CA LEU A 234 11.24 -7.35 5.86
C LEU A 234 12.31 -8.44 5.63
N THR A 235 11.93 -9.72 5.67
CA THR A 235 12.85 -10.82 5.41
C THR A 235 13.40 -10.78 3.99
N THR A 236 12.54 -10.54 2.98
CA THR A 236 12.98 -10.38 1.58
C THR A 236 13.90 -9.19 1.45
N PHE A 237 13.58 -8.05 2.08
CA PHE A 237 14.44 -6.87 2.05
C PHE A 237 15.82 -7.16 2.66
N ASP A 238 15.88 -7.84 3.81
CA ASP A 238 17.14 -8.20 4.46
C ASP A 238 17.98 -9.17 3.62
N ILE A 239 17.35 -10.16 2.99
CA ILE A 239 18.02 -11.11 2.08
C ILE A 239 18.59 -10.36 0.88
N VAL A 240 17.77 -9.56 0.20
CA VAL A 240 18.20 -8.80 -0.99
C VAL A 240 19.33 -7.83 -0.64
N LYS A 241 19.24 -7.15 0.51
CA LYS A 241 20.29 -6.23 0.96
C LYS A 241 21.60 -6.96 1.25
N ARG A 242 21.56 -8.17 1.84
CA ARG A 242 22.74 -9.01 2.04
C ARG A 242 23.35 -9.46 0.72
N ILE A 243 22.53 -9.82 -0.27
CA ILE A 243 23.01 -10.21 -1.61
C ILE A 243 23.71 -9.03 -2.28
N ILE A 244 23.07 -7.85 -2.31
CA ILE A 244 23.65 -6.63 -2.91
C ILE A 244 24.99 -6.29 -2.23
N ALA A 245 25.04 -6.32 -0.90
CA ALA A 245 26.28 -6.04 -0.16
C ALA A 245 27.38 -7.09 -0.43
N GLY A 246 27.01 -8.35 -0.68
CA GLY A 246 27.93 -9.40 -1.12
C GLY A 246 28.49 -9.13 -2.52
N SER A 247 27.61 -8.80 -3.47
CA SER A 247 27.98 -8.46 -4.85
C SER A 247 28.87 -7.21 -4.93
N GLU A 248 28.62 -6.19 -4.11
CA GLU A 248 29.42 -4.96 -4.08
C GLU A 248 30.84 -5.22 -3.56
N LYS A 249 30.98 -6.07 -2.53
CA LYS A 249 32.29 -6.51 -2.04
C LYS A 249 33.07 -7.32 -3.07
N GLU A 250 32.39 -8.22 -3.78
CA GLU A 250 33.00 -9.03 -4.84
C GLU A 250 33.45 -8.15 -6.02
N PHE A 251 32.62 -7.19 -6.42
CA PHE A 251 32.97 -6.22 -7.46
C PHE A 251 34.16 -5.35 -7.08
N GLN A 252 34.23 -4.86 -5.84
CA GLN A 252 35.41 -4.11 -5.36
C GLN A 252 36.67 -4.97 -5.34
N ARG A 253 36.58 -6.24 -4.92
CA ARG A 253 37.69 -7.17 -4.92
C ARG A 253 38.24 -7.41 -6.33
N ILE A 254 37.37 -7.67 -7.31
CA ILE A 254 37.75 -7.87 -8.72
C ILE A 254 38.40 -6.59 -9.29
N THR A 255 37.85 -5.42 -8.97
CA THR A 255 38.38 -4.12 -9.41
C THR A 255 39.78 -3.85 -8.83
N GLU A 256 39.99 -4.14 -7.55
CA GLU A 256 41.31 -4.01 -6.92
C GLU A 256 42.33 -5.00 -7.49
N GLU A 257 41.93 -6.24 -7.76
CA GLU A 257 42.80 -7.26 -8.33
C GLU A 257 43.23 -6.89 -9.75
N ASN A 258 42.31 -6.37 -10.57
CA ASN A 258 42.61 -5.85 -11.91
C ASN A 258 43.52 -4.62 -11.86
N ARG A 259 43.31 -3.70 -10.90
CA ARG A 259 44.19 -2.54 -10.69
C ARG A 259 45.61 -2.96 -10.29
N LYS A 260 45.74 -3.99 -9.44
CA LYS A 260 47.06 -4.55 -9.06
C LYS A 260 47.76 -5.20 -10.24
N LYS A 261 47.04 -5.94 -11.09
CA LYS A 261 47.58 -6.55 -12.32
C LYS A 261 48.06 -5.48 -13.31
N GLN A 262 47.28 -4.41 -13.53
CA GLN A 262 47.71 -3.30 -14.37
C GLN A 262 48.96 -2.59 -13.83
N ASN A 263 49.02 -2.30 -12.53
CA ASN A 263 50.19 -1.68 -11.92
C ASN A 263 51.44 -2.59 -11.91
N HIS A 264 51.25 -3.92 -11.94
CA HIS A 264 52.35 -4.86 -12.05
C HIS A 264 52.90 -4.90 -13.48
N ASN A 265 52.03 -4.95 -14.49
CA ASN A 265 52.44 -4.93 -15.90
C ASN A 265 53.13 -3.60 -16.28
N ALA A 266 52.63 -2.47 -15.79
CA ALA A 266 53.24 -1.15 -16.03
C ALA A 266 54.59 -0.93 -15.30
N LYS A 267 55.02 -1.86 -14.44
CA LYS A 267 56.36 -1.84 -13.80
C LYS A 267 57.36 -2.77 -14.49
N ILE A 268 56.89 -3.62 -15.42
CA ILE A 268 57.69 -4.61 -16.13
C ILE A 268 58.06 -4.12 -17.54
N GLU A 269 57.28 -3.19 -18.10
CA GLU A 269 57.67 -2.32 -19.23
C GLU A 269 58.57 -1.16 -18.76
#